data_AF-A0A5A7NBU5-F1
#
_entry.id   AF-A0A5A7NBU5-F1
#
_cell.length_a   1.000
_cell.length_b   1.000
_cell.length_c   1.000
_cell.angle_alpha   90.00
_cell.angle_beta   90.00
_cell.angle_gamma   90.00
#
_symmetry.space_group_name_H-M   'P 1'
#
loop_
_entity.id
_entity.type
_entity.pdbx_description
1 polymer ?
#
loop_
_entity_poly.entity_id
_entity_poly.type
_entity_poly.pdbx_seq_one_letter_code
_entity_poly.pdbx_strand_id
1 'polypeptide(L)'
;MRTALLAFQRQFAQKGAVLDGRDIGTVVCPDADVKLYVTASDAVRAHRRFEELRQKGVKTSLGAVLADLQERDARDQARATAPLTRAEDAVLLDTTELDIEDAFARACMEIESRQRMKMSQGTIKR
;
A
#
# COMPACT_ATOMS: atom_id res chain seq x y z
N MET A 1 21.00 -3.78 11.10
CA MET A 1 20.43 -2.53 10.54
C MET A 1 18.89 -2.56 10.44
N ARG A 2 18.24 -3.59 9.85
CA ARG A 2 16.76 -3.65 9.74
C ARG A 2 16.01 -3.68 11.07
N THR A 3 16.58 -4.31 12.11
CA THR A 3 15.93 -4.50 13.42
C THR A 3 15.61 -3.19 14.14
N ALA A 4 16.49 -2.19 14.06
CA ALA A 4 16.30 -0.89 14.70
C ALA A 4 15.20 -0.07 14.01
N LEU A 5 15.16 -0.10 12.67
CA LEU A 5 14.10 0.56 11.89
C LEU A 5 12.73 -0.09 12.16
N LEU A 6 12.69 -1.43 12.25
CA LEU A 6 11.47 -2.18 12.55
C LEU A 6 10.93 -1.83 13.94
N ALA A 7 11.80 -1.72 14.95
CA ALA A 7 11.42 -1.32 16.29
C ALA A 7 10.84 0.10 16.32
N PHE A 8 11.45 1.04 15.60
CA PHE A 8 10.94 2.40 15.47
C PHE A 8 9.57 2.45 14.78
N GLN A 9 9.40 1.75 13.67
CA GLN A 9 8.12 1.70 12.94
C GLN A 9 6.99 1.12 13.81
N ARG A 10 7.28 0.07 14.59
CA ARG A 10 6.32 -0.51 15.55
C ARG A 10 5.95 0.45 16.67
N GLN A 11 6.93 1.14 17.24
CA GLN A 11 6.70 2.11 18.31
C GLN A 11 5.89 3.32 17.82
N PHE A 12 6.11 3.74 16.56
CA PHE A 12 5.33 4.82 15.94
C PHE A 12 3.87 4.42 15.70
N ALA A 13 3.64 3.17 15.27
CA ALA A 13 2.30 2.64 15.05
C ALA A 13 1.40 2.66 16.30
N GLN A 14 1.97 2.51 17.50
CA GLN A 14 1.22 2.47 18.76
C GLN A 14 0.50 3.79 19.11
N LYS A 15 0.88 4.92 18.49
CA LYS A 15 0.27 6.24 18.75
C LYS A 15 -0.84 6.61 17.76
N GLY A 16 -1.17 5.70 16.84
CA GLY A 16 -1.98 5.99 15.66
C GLY A 16 -1.08 6.52 14.54
N ALA A 17 -0.93 5.73 13.47
CA ALA A 17 -0.09 6.07 12.33
C ALA A 17 -0.63 5.47 11.04
N VAL A 18 -0.37 6.16 9.93
CA VAL A 18 -0.48 5.59 8.58
C VAL A 18 0.93 5.20 8.13
N LEU A 19 1.10 3.93 7.78
CA LEU A 19 2.38 3.39 7.31
C LEU A 19 2.19 2.87 5.89
N ASP A 20 2.99 3.39 4.96
CA ASP A 20 3.02 2.95 3.56
C ASP A 20 4.32 2.20 3.26
N GLY A 21 4.24 1.16 2.43
CA GLY A 21 5.36 0.31 2.08
C GLY A 21 4.95 -1.11 1.65
N ARG A 22 5.91 -1.90 1.18
CA ARG A 22 5.63 -3.20 0.55
C ARG A 22 5.38 -4.36 1.54
N ASP A 23 5.90 -4.29 2.76
CA ASP A 23 5.83 -5.35 3.77
C ASP A 23 5.18 -4.91 5.10
N ILE A 24 4.42 -3.81 5.06
CA ILE A 24 3.83 -3.22 6.27
C ILE A 24 2.79 -4.15 6.89
N GLY A 25 1.79 -4.59 6.12
CA GLY A 25 0.67 -5.39 6.63
C GLY A 25 1.00 -6.87 6.88
N THR A 26 2.17 -7.34 6.44
CA THR A 26 2.60 -8.74 6.58
C THR A 26 3.76 -8.93 7.56
N VAL A 27 4.68 -7.95 7.67
CA VAL A 27 5.90 -8.09 8.48
C VAL A 27 6.02 -7.03 9.57
N VAL A 28 5.81 -5.75 9.23
CA VAL A 28 6.05 -4.64 10.16
C VAL A 28 4.95 -4.54 11.21
N CYS A 29 3.70 -4.52 10.75
CA CYS A 29 2.47 -4.38 11.52
C CYS A 29 1.45 -5.45 11.08
N PRO A 30 1.70 -6.74 11.36
CA PRO A 30 0.77 -7.82 11.05
C PRO A 30 -0.56 -7.69 11.83
N ASP A 31 -0.56 -7.04 12.98
CA ASP A 31 -1.75 -6.83 13.81
C ASP A 31 -2.41 -5.46 13.57
N ALA A 32 -2.09 -4.79 12.45
CA ALA A 32 -2.64 -3.48 12.12
C ALA A 32 -4.18 -3.47 12.14
N ASP A 33 -4.76 -2.36 12.59
CA ASP A 33 -6.21 -2.28 12.74
C ASP A 33 -6.97 -2.38 11.41
N VAL A 34 -6.42 -1.75 10.39
CA VAL A 34 -6.89 -1.79 9.02
C VAL A 34 -5.66 -1.94 8.11
N LYS A 35 -5.78 -2.80 7.11
CA LYS A 35 -4.76 -2.99 6.07
C LYS A 35 -5.38 -2.72 4.72
N LEU A 36 -4.77 -1.83 3.95
CA LEU A 36 -5.14 -1.56 2.57
C LEU A 36 -4.02 -2.06 1.67
N TYR A 37 -4.39 -2.81 0.63
CA TYR A 37 -3.51 -3.16 -0.47
C TYR A 37 -3.94 -2.35 -1.68
N VAL A 38 -3.23 -1.25 -1.91
CA VAL A 38 -3.52 -0.32 -3.00
C VAL A 38 -2.89 -0.83 -4.28
N THR A 39 -3.69 -0.93 -5.35
CA THR A 39 -3.23 -1.38 -6.66
C THR A 39 -3.78 -0.50 -7.78
N ALA A 40 -3.20 -0.65 -8.96
CA ALA A 40 -3.70 -0.11 -10.22
C ALA A 40 -3.01 -0.87 -11.36
N SER A 41 -3.59 -0.83 -12.56
CA SER A 41 -2.99 -1.43 -13.75
C SER A 41 -1.59 -0.86 -14.04
N ASP A 42 -0.70 -1.69 -14.59
CA ASP A 42 0.67 -1.29 -14.97
C ASP A 42 0.68 -0.07 -15.88
N ALA A 43 -0.26 -0.02 -16.83
CA ALA A 43 -0.41 1.09 -17.76
C ALA A 43 -0.71 2.41 -17.05
N VAL A 44 -1.66 2.41 -16.10
CA VAL A 44 -2.02 3.61 -15.33
C VAL A 44 -0.87 4.05 -14.43
N ARG A 45 -0.21 3.11 -13.75
CA ARG A 45 0.95 3.41 -12.89
C ARG A 45 2.13 3.96 -13.69
N ALA A 46 2.41 3.37 -14.85
CA ALA A 46 3.45 3.83 -15.75
C ALA A 46 3.15 5.23 -16.29
N HIS A 47 1.88 5.51 -16.64
CA HIS A 47 1.46 6.83 -17.11
C HIS A 47 1.60 7.90 -16.02
N ARG A 48 1.09 7.64 -14.80
CA ARG A 48 1.25 8.55 -13.64
C ARG A 48 2.73 8.85 -13.37
N ARG A 49 3.56 7.81 -13.35
CA ARG A 49 5.00 7.95 -13.15
C ARG A 49 5.71 8.70 -14.27
N PHE A 50 5.31 8.47 -15.52
CA PHE A 50 5.84 9.17 -16.68
C PHE A 50 5.58 10.66 -16.58
N GLU A 51 4.34 11.06 -16.25
CA GLU A 51 3.99 12.47 -16.07
C GLU A 51 4.76 13.12 -14.91
N GLU A 52 4.94 12.43 -13.77
CA GLU A 52 5.80 12.92 -12.68
C GLU A 52 7.25 13.18 -13.13
N LEU A 53 7.83 12.26 -13.90
CA LEU A 53 9.21 12.37 -14.38
C LEU A 53 9.34 13.49 -15.42
N ARG A 54 8.34 13.62 -16.30
CA ARG A 54 8.26 14.69 -17.30
C ARG A 54 8.17 16.06 -16.64
N GLN A 55 7.35 16.21 -15.60
CA GLN A 55 7.26 17.46 -14.82
C GLN A 55 8.59 17.83 -14.13
N LYS A 56 9.40 16.83 -13.77
CA LYS A 56 10.75 17.01 -13.22
C LYS A 56 11.83 17.24 -14.28
N GLY A 57 11.46 17.33 -15.57
CA GLY A 57 12.40 17.55 -16.68
C GLY A 57 13.23 16.31 -17.05
N VAL A 58 12.87 15.12 -16.57
CA VAL A 58 13.58 13.88 -16.89
C VAL A 58 13.17 13.41 -18.28
N LYS A 59 14.15 13.25 -19.19
CA LYS A 59 13.92 12.68 -20.52
C LYS A 59 13.78 11.16 -20.41
N THR A 60 12.57 10.66 -20.59
CA THR A 60 12.25 9.24 -20.64
C THR A 60 11.09 8.99 -21.62
N SER A 61 10.71 7.74 -21.85
CA SER A 61 9.53 7.37 -22.63
C SER A 61 8.56 6.53 -21.78
N LEU A 62 7.28 6.57 -22.12
CA LEU A 62 6.27 5.77 -21.43
C LEU A 62 6.61 4.27 -21.45
N GLY A 63 7.10 3.76 -22.59
CA GLY A 63 7.52 2.36 -22.73
C GLY A 63 8.70 1.99 -21.82
N ALA A 64 9.67 2.89 -21.65
CA ALA A 64 10.80 2.66 -20.74
C ALA A 64 10.34 2.64 -19.28
N VAL A 65 9.43 3.55 -18.89
CA VAL A 65 8.86 3.58 -17.54
C VAL A 65 8.03 2.33 -17.26
N LEU A 66 7.24 1.87 -18.22
CA LEU A 66 6.46 0.63 -18.10
C LEU A 66 7.36 -0.59 -17.91
N ALA A 67 8.42 -0.72 -18.71
CA ALA A 67 9.36 -1.83 -18.59
C ALA A 67 10.08 -1.85 -17.23
N ASP A 68 10.59 -0.70 -16.76
CA ASP A 68 11.21 -0.59 -15.43
C ASP A 68 10.23 -0.96 -14.32
N LEU A 69 8.99 -0.50 -14.42
CA LEU A 69 7.94 -0.79 -13.44
C LEU A 69 7.61 -2.29 -13.38
N GLN A 70 7.47 -2.95 -14.54
CA GLN A 70 7.20 -4.39 -14.61
C GLN A 70 8.36 -5.21 -14.08
N GLU A 71 9.60 -4.86 -14.43
CA GLU A 71 10.79 -5.55 -13.94
C GLU A 71 10.90 -5.43 -12.41
N ARG A 72 10.66 -4.22 -11.88
CA ARG A 72 10.70 -3.97 -10.43
C ARG A 72 9.63 -4.76 -9.70
N ASP A 73 8.43 -4.84 -10.22
CA ASP A 73 7.36 -5.58 -9.56
C ASP A 73 7.56 -7.09 -9.64
N ALA A 74 8.04 -7.62 -10.77
CA ALA A 74 8.45 -9.02 -10.87
C ALA A 74 9.54 -9.36 -9.85
N ARG A 75 10.53 -8.47 -9.72
CA ARG A 75 11.61 -8.61 -8.73
C ARG A 75 11.08 -8.57 -7.30
N ASP A 76 10.14 -7.67 -7.00
CA ASP A 76 9.59 -7.48 -5.66
C ASP A 76 8.62 -8.60 -5.24
N GLN A 77 7.92 -9.23 -6.20
CA GLN A 77 7.14 -10.45 -5.98
C GLN A 77 8.05 -11.67 -5.75
N ALA A 78 9.17 -11.76 -6.47
CA ALA A 78 10.10 -12.89 -6.38
C ALA A 78 11.05 -12.84 -5.16
N ARG A 79 10.98 -11.82 -4.30
CA ARG A 79 11.87 -11.71 -3.13
C ARG A 79 11.61 -12.85 -2.14
N ALA A 80 12.69 -13.57 -1.79
CA ALA A 80 12.65 -14.62 -0.77
C ALA A 80 12.31 -14.10 0.65
N THR A 81 12.56 -12.82 0.93
CA THR A 81 12.23 -12.19 2.22
C THR A 81 11.26 -11.04 2.00
N ALA A 82 10.09 -11.10 2.63
CA ALA A 82 9.02 -10.11 2.54
C ALA A 82 8.58 -9.80 1.09
N PRO A 83 8.10 -10.82 0.34
CA PRO A 83 7.58 -10.62 -1.00
C PRO A 83 6.40 -9.65 -0.99
N LEU A 84 6.26 -8.85 -2.04
CA LEU A 84 5.09 -8.00 -2.23
C LEU A 84 3.85 -8.89 -2.40
N THR A 85 3.15 -9.12 -1.30
CA THR A 85 1.98 -9.99 -1.22
C THR A 85 0.90 -9.31 -0.41
N ARG A 86 -0.34 -9.47 -0.87
CA ARG A 86 -1.51 -8.99 -0.13
C ARG A 86 -1.66 -9.82 1.14
N ALA A 87 -1.73 -9.17 2.30
CA ALA A 87 -2.12 -9.86 3.53
C ALA A 87 -3.56 -10.41 3.38
N GLU A 88 -3.84 -11.57 3.95
CA GLU A 88 -5.15 -12.24 3.79
C GLU A 88 -6.31 -11.36 4.26
N ASP A 89 -6.10 -10.57 5.30
CA ASP A 89 -7.06 -9.65 5.90
C ASP A 89 -7.05 -8.23 5.29
N ALA A 90 -6.14 -7.96 4.33
CA ALA A 90 -6.04 -6.66 3.67
C ALA A 90 -7.12 -6.45 2.63
N VAL A 91 -7.66 -5.23 2.61
CA VAL A 91 -8.64 -4.82 1.61
C VAL A 91 -7.93 -4.42 0.34
N LEU A 92 -8.35 -5.00 -0.78
CA LEU A 92 -7.90 -4.56 -2.10
C LEU A 92 -8.54 -3.22 -2.44
N LEU A 93 -7.72 -2.19 -2.66
CA LEU A 93 -8.14 -0.89 -3.17
C LEU A 93 -7.57 -0.72 -4.58
N ASP A 94 -8.37 -1.02 -5.60
CA ASP A 94 -7.99 -0.77 -6.99
C ASP A 94 -8.30 0.69 -7.35
N THR A 95 -7.26 1.41 -7.79
CA THR A 95 -7.30 2.83 -8.15
C THR A 95 -7.09 3.06 -9.65
N THR A 96 -7.24 2.01 -10.47
CA THR A 96 -7.04 2.07 -11.93
C THR A 96 -7.89 3.14 -12.58
N GLU A 97 -9.16 3.23 -12.19
CA GLU A 97 -10.13 4.18 -12.75
C GLU A 97 -10.49 5.32 -11.78
N LEU A 98 -9.82 5.39 -10.63
CA LEU A 98 -10.08 6.40 -9.60
C LEU A 98 -9.08 7.54 -9.74
N ASP A 99 -9.57 8.77 -9.56
CA ASP A 99 -8.70 9.91 -9.30
C ASP A 99 -8.22 9.92 -7.84
N ILE A 100 -7.46 10.95 -7.47
CA ILE A 100 -6.88 11.05 -6.13
C ILE A 100 -7.95 11.24 -5.04
N GLU A 101 -9.01 12.00 -5.33
CA GLU A 101 -10.07 12.31 -4.36
C GLU A 101 -10.98 11.10 -4.15
N ASP A 102 -11.34 10.42 -5.24
CA ASP A 102 -12.13 9.19 -5.19
C ASP A 102 -11.36 8.06 -4.50
N ALA A 103 -10.08 7.90 -4.81
CA ALA A 103 -9.23 6.90 -4.14
C ALA A 103 -9.13 7.20 -2.63
N PHE A 104 -9.00 8.46 -2.25
CA PHE A 104 -8.96 8.90 -0.85
C PHE A 104 -10.29 8.64 -0.14
N ALA A 105 -11.41 9.06 -0.73
CA ALA A 105 -12.74 8.84 -0.18
C ALA A 105 -13.02 7.35 0.02
N ARG A 106 -12.67 6.51 -0.97
CA ARG A 106 -12.82 5.06 -0.87
C ARG A 106 -11.99 4.49 0.28
N ALA A 107 -10.74 4.94 0.43
CA ALA A 107 -9.87 4.50 1.52
C ALA A 107 -10.47 4.84 2.88
N CYS A 108 -10.94 6.08 3.08
CA CYS A 108 -11.60 6.51 4.31
C CYS A 108 -12.85 5.67 4.62
N MET A 109 -13.72 5.46 3.63
CA MET A 109 -14.95 4.67 3.80
C MET A 109 -14.65 3.24 4.28
N GLU A 110 -13.62 2.59 3.72
CA GLU A 110 -13.23 1.25 4.15
C GLU A 110 -12.65 1.22 5.56
N ILE A 111 -11.80 2.19 5.88
CA ILE A 111 -11.20 2.32 7.21
C ILE A 111 -12.30 2.44 8.26
N GLU A 112 -13.27 3.33 8.03
CA GLU A 112 -14.40 3.49 8.93
C GLU A 112 -15.27 2.23 9.05
N SER A 113 -15.56 1.57 7.92
CA SER A 113 -16.32 0.32 7.89
C SER A 113 -15.67 -0.76 8.75
N ARG A 114 -14.35 -0.94 8.58
CA ARG A 114 -13.54 -1.91 9.35
C ARG A 114 -13.47 -1.57 10.84
N GLN A 115 -13.30 -0.28 11.17
CA GLN A 115 -13.31 0.18 12.56
C GLN A 115 -14.67 -0.08 13.23
N ARG A 116 -15.78 0.18 12.53
CA ARG A 116 -17.14 -0.12 13.02
C ARG A 116 -17.35 -1.62 13.24
N MET A 117 -16.90 -2.47 12.30
CA MET A 117 -17.00 -3.93 12.45
C MET A 117 -16.23 -4.43 13.67
N LYS A 118 -15.00 -3.96 13.90
CA LYS A 118 -14.21 -4.32 15.09
C LYS A 118 -14.87 -3.87 16.39
N MET A 119 -15.43 -2.67 16.45
CA MET A 119 -16.17 -2.20 17.63
C MET A 119 -17.39 -3.08 17.93
N SER A 120 -18.14 -3.49 16.90
CA SER A 120 -19.33 -4.34 17.08
C SER A 120 -18.99 -5.76 17.55
N GLN A 121 -17.85 -6.33 17.14
CA GLN A 121 -17.41 -7.64 17.62
C GLN A 121 -16.76 -7.59 19.01
N GLY A 122 -16.20 -6.44 19.41
CA GLY A 122 -15.66 -6.23 20.76
C GLY A 122 -16.72 -6.14 21.86
N THR A 123 -17.96 -5.76 21.53
CA THR A 123 -19.06 -5.63 22.51
C THR A 123 -19.64 -6.99 22.96
N ILE A 124 -19.43 -8.07 22.22
CA ILE A 124 -20.01 -9.40 22.52
C ILE A 124 -19.13 -10.22 23.50
N LYS A 125 -17.92 -9.75 23.83
CA LYS A 125 -17.01 -10.38 24.81
C LYS A 125 -16.96 -9.57 26.12
N ARG A 126 -18.06 -9.54 26.87
CA ARG A 126 -18.07 -9.23 28.31
C ARG A 126 -19.05 -10.13 29.04
#